data_AF-A0A4R4MBF5-F1
#
_entry.id   AF-A0A4R4MBF5-F1
#
_cell.length_a   1.000
_cell.length_b   1.000
_cell.length_c   1.000
_cell.angle_alpha   90.00
_cell.angle_beta   90.00
_cell.angle_gamma   90.00
#
_symmetry.space_group_name_H-M   'P 1'
#
loop_
_entity.id
_entity.type
_entity.pdbx_description
1 polymer ?
#
loop_
_entity_poly.entity_id
_entity_poly.type
_entity_poly.pdbx_seq_one_letter_code
_entity_poly.pdbx_strand_id
1 'polypeptide(L)' 'MTRKPTVEELGIDPDALDWKRSGNDEGAIEVAFAGGWTLLRTSGELISVFDENEWACFLDGVKKGEFDNAAS' A
#
# COMPACT_ATOMS: atom_id res chain seq x y z
N MET A 1 -21.86 1.26 1.20
CA MET A 1 -20.39 1.15 1.25
C MET A 1 -19.93 0.63 -0.08
N THR A 2 -19.17 1.42 -0.83
CA THR A 2 -18.55 0.96 -2.08
C THR A 2 -17.45 -0.03 -1.69
N ARG A 3 -17.46 -1.23 -2.28
CA ARG A 3 -16.39 -2.20 -2.07
C ARG A 3 -15.09 -1.62 -2.62
N LYS A 4 -14.00 -1.81 -1.89
CA LYS A 4 -12.66 -1.45 -2.31
C LYS A 4 -12.27 -2.30 -3.53
N PRO A 5 -11.80 -1.69 -4.63
CA PRO A 5 -11.47 -2.43 -5.84
C PRO A 5 -10.21 -3.29 -5.63
N THR A 6 -10.13 -4.40 -6.33
CA THR A 6 -8.90 -5.18 -6.48
C THR A 6 -8.00 -4.55 -7.54
N VAL A 7 -6.73 -4.95 -7.55
CA VAL A 7 -5.77 -4.50 -8.58
C VAL A 7 -6.22 -4.91 -9.99
N GLU A 8 -6.79 -6.12 -10.13
CA GLU A 8 -7.36 -6.62 -11.39
C GLU A 8 -8.56 -5.80 -11.86
N GLU A 9 -9.47 -5.42 -10.95
CA GLU A 9 -10.62 -4.56 -11.26
C GLU A 9 -10.21 -3.16 -11.75
N LEU A 10 -9.01 -2.70 -11.34
CA LEU A 10 -8.41 -1.45 -11.80
C LEU A 10 -7.65 -1.59 -13.12
N GLY A 11 -7.46 -2.81 -13.64
CA GLY A 11 -6.67 -3.07 -14.84
C GLY A 11 -5.18 -2.73 -14.69
N ILE A 12 -4.67 -2.77 -13.46
CA ILE A 12 -3.27 -2.48 -13.16
C ILE A 12 -2.48 -3.79 -13.20
N ASP A 13 -1.34 -3.79 -13.88
CA ASP A 13 -0.36 -4.88 -13.84
C ASP A 13 0.69 -4.59 -12.76
N PRO A 14 0.70 -5.33 -11.63
CA PRO A 14 1.67 -5.12 -10.55
C PRO A 14 3.13 -5.22 -10.97
N ASP A 15 3.46 -6.09 -11.93
CA ASP A 15 4.83 -6.38 -12.33
C ASP A 15 5.40 -5.27 -13.23
N ALA A 16 4.53 -4.44 -13.81
CA ALA A 16 4.90 -3.27 -14.60
C ALA A 16 5.11 -2.00 -13.75
N LEU A 17 4.83 -2.03 -12.44
CA LEU A 17 4.91 -0.85 -11.58
C LEU A 17 6.33 -0.58 -11.07
N ASP A 18 6.65 0.70 -10.90
CA ASP A 18 7.88 1.17 -10.26
C ASP A 18 7.70 1.19 -8.72
N TRP A 19 7.99 0.04 -8.09
CA TRP A 19 7.88 -0.13 -6.65
C TRP A 19 9.01 0.56 -5.88
N LYS A 20 8.65 1.42 -4.92
CA LYS A 20 9.56 2.03 -3.95
C LYS A 20 9.67 1.12 -2.73
N ARG A 21 10.84 0.51 -2.53
CA ARG A 21 11.12 -0.42 -1.43
C ARG A 21 11.68 0.33 -0.22
N SER A 22 11.23 -0.02 0.98
CA SER A 22 11.76 0.53 2.24
C SER A 22 13.14 -0.03 2.61
N GLY A 23 13.54 -1.15 1.99
CA GLY A 23 14.80 -1.85 2.25
C GLY A 23 15.01 -3.00 1.28
N ASN A 24 16.11 -3.75 1.48
CA ASN A 24 16.48 -4.88 0.61
C ASN A 24 16.11 -6.25 1.21
N ASP A 25 15.76 -6.29 2.49
CA ASP A 25 15.49 -7.52 3.23
C ASP A 25 14.10 -8.11 2.93
N GLU A 26 13.93 -9.38 3.29
CA GLU A 26 12.63 -10.04 3.26
C GLU A 26 11.68 -9.34 4.25
N GLY A 27 10.50 -8.95 3.77
CA GLY A 27 9.53 -8.17 4.55
C GLY A 27 9.65 -6.65 4.41
N ALA A 28 10.56 -6.15 3.56
CA ALA A 28 10.56 -4.74 3.18
C ALA A 28 9.20 -4.32 2.60
N ILE A 29 8.69 -3.17 3.05
CA ILE A 29 7.46 -2.59 2.51
C ILE A 29 7.78 -2.01 1.13
N GLU A 30 6.89 -2.27 0.18
CA GLU A 30 6.96 -1.73 -1.17
C GLU A 30 5.71 -0.91 -1.46
N VAL A 31 5.89 0.29 -2.01
CA VAL A 31 4.80 1.20 -2.37
C VAL A 31 4.91 1.61 -3.82
N ALA A 32 3.80 1.57 -4.55
CA ALA A 32 3.69 2.07 -5.92
C ALA A 32 2.46 2.97 -6.08
N PHE A 33 2.47 3.81 -7.11
CA PHE A 33 1.37 4.74 -7.42
C PHE A 33 0.90 4.53 -8.85
N ALA A 34 -0.40 4.29 -9.06
CA ALA A 34 -0.96 4.07 -10.38
C ALA A 34 -2.44 4.47 -10.45
N GLY A 35 -2.82 5.22 -11.49
CA GLY A 35 -4.22 5.54 -11.76
C GLY A 35 -4.96 6.26 -10.62
N GLY A 36 -4.26 7.06 -9.80
CA GLY A 36 -4.84 7.71 -8.62
C GLY A 36 -4.89 6.85 -7.36
N TRP A 37 -4.38 5.62 -7.43
CA TRP A 37 -4.32 4.69 -6.31
C TRP A 37 -2.91 4.57 -5.76
N THR A 38 -2.82 4.35 -4.45
CA THR A 38 -1.58 3.92 -3.80
C THR A 38 -1.66 2.42 -3.54
N LEU A 39 -0.63 1.68 -3.92
CA LEU A 39 -0.53 0.23 -3.74
C LEU A 39 0.57 -0.05 -2.73
N LEU A 40 0.32 -0.95 -1.78
CA LEU A 40 1.27 -1.35 -0.74
C LEU A 40 1.34 -2.88 -0.65
N ARG A 41 2.56 -3.43 -0.58
CA ARG A 41 2.82 -4.86 -0.35
C ARG A 41 4.10 -5.08 0.47
N THR A 42 4.29 -6.28 1.00
CA THR A 42 5.51 -6.67 1.76
C THR A 42 6.24 -7.87 1.16
N SER A 43 5.53 -8.77 0.49
CA SER A 43 6.08 -10.02 -0.08
C SER A 43 5.47 -10.37 -1.45
N GLY A 44 4.99 -9.37 -2.19
CA GLY A 44 4.54 -9.54 -3.57
C GLY A 44 3.10 -10.04 -3.75
N GLU A 45 2.64 -10.99 -2.92
CA GLU A 45 1.39 -11.70 -3.19
C GLU A 45 0.12 -10.94 -2.81
N LEU A 46 0.13 -10.19 -1.71
CA LEU A 46 -1.00 -9.39 -1.27
C LEU A 46 -0.72 -7.90 -1.47
N ILE A 47 -1.55 -7.27 -2.29
CA ILE A 47 -1.47 -5.83 -2.58
C ILE A 47 -2.68 -5.13 -1.96
N SER A 48 -2.40 -4.26 -1.00
CA SER A 48 -3.39 -3.32 -0.47
C SER A 48 -3.48 -2.12 -1.40
N VAL A 49 -4.67 -1.85 -1.91
CA VAL A 49 -4.98 -0.64 -2.69
C VAL A 49 -5.35 0.47 -1.71
N PHE A 50 -5.23 1.76 -2.04
CA PHE A 50 -5.72 2.89 -1.25
C PHE A 50 -6.12 4.02 -2.17
N ASP A 51 -7.28 4.63 -1.95
CA ASP A 51 -7.56 5.95 -2.54
C ASP A 51 -6.78 7.07 -1.83
N GLU A 52 -6.86 8.29 -2.35
CA GLU A 52 -6.16 9.45 -1.80
C GLU A 52 -6.53 9.74 -0.33
N ASN A 53 -7.82 9.61 0.04
CA ASN A 53 -8.29 9.89 1.39
C ASN A 53 -7.86 8.80 2.36
N GLU A 54 -8.00 7.53 1.98
CA GLU A 54 -7.56 6.40 2.78
C GLU A 54 -6.05 6.46 3.04
N TRP A 55 -5.26 6.79 2.01
CA TRP A 55 -3.81 6.95 2.14
C TRP A 55 -3.43 8.12 3.05
N ALA A 56 -4.11 9.26 2.91
CA ALA A 56 -3.89 10.42 3.79
C ALA A 56 -4.20 10.09 5.26
N CYS A 57 -5.31 9.40 5.53
CA CYS A 57 -5.67 8.92 6.87
C CYS A 57 -4.64 7.93 7.42
N PHE A 58 -4.19 6.97 6.61
CA PHE A 58 -3.15 6.03 7.01
C PHE A 58 -1.85 6.74 7.42
N LEU A 59 -1.37 7.69 6.60
CA LEU A 59 -0.17 8.45 6.91
C LEU A 59 -0.32 9.33 8.15
N ASP A 60 -1.50 9.91 8.38
CA ASP A 60 -1.80 10.68 9.58
C ASP A 60 -1.76 9.79 10.84
N GLY A 61 -2.34 8.59 10.78
CA GLY A 61 -2.27 7.58 11.83
C GLY A 61 -0.83 7.17 12.15
N VAL A 62 -0.05 6.82 11.13
CA VAL A 62 1.39 6.48 11.27
C VAL A 62 2.15 7.63 11.96
N LYS A 63 1.95 8.87 11.52
CA LYS A 63 2.62 10.05 12.13
C LYS A 63 2.25 10.28 13.59
N LYS A 64 1.07 9.81 14.01
CA LYS A 64 0.56 9.91 15.38
C LYS A 64 0.96 8.71 16.26
N GLY A 65 1.74 7.77 15.74
CA GLY A 65 2.17 6.60 16.49
C GLY A 65 1.05 5.56 16.67
N GLU A 66 0.06 5.53 15.77
CA GLU A 66 -1.07 4.57 15.86
C GLU A 66 -0.62 3.11 15.97
N PHE A 67 0.55 2.80 15.39
CA PHE A 67 1.12 1.45 15.35
C PHE A 67 2.27 1.23 16.34
N ASP A 68 2.58 2.17 17.23
CA ASP A 68 3.73 2.07 18.14
C ASP A 68 3.64 0.85 19.08
N ASN A 69 2.43 0.40 19.40
CA ASN A 69 2.18 -0.77 20.24
C ASN A 69 1.97 -2.07 19.44
N ALA A 70 1.92 -2.00 18.11
CA ALA A 70 1.61 -3.13 17.24
C ALA A 70 2.82 -4.07 17.01
N ALA A 71 4.02 -3.66 17.42
CA ALA A 71 5.26 -4.43 17.29
C ALA A 71 5.59 -5.29 18.53
N SER A 72 4.57 -5.73 19.29
CA SER A 72 4.73 -6.59 20.48
C SER A 72 4.80 -8.07 20.13
#